data_AF-A0A0F8DD65-F1
#
_entry.id   AF-A0A0F8DD65-F1
#
_cell.length_a   1.000
_cell.length_b   1.000
_cell.length_c   1.000
_cell.angle_alpha   90.00
_cell.angle_beta   90.00
_cell.angle_gamma   90.00
#
_symmetry.space_group_name_H-M   'P 1'
#
loop_
_entity.id
_entity.type
_entity.pdbx_description
1 polymer ?
#
loop_
_entity_poly.entity_id
_entity_poly.type
_entity_poly.pdbx_seq_one_letter_code
_entity_poly.pdbx_strand_id
1 'polypeptide(L)'
;MNNANGNNPASSAGAVMPAGYQAELNYIWSLVEELSKQLADNRKKTDEIVSNIGKVRQRARDQNIPTQDLIAAAADGLNAQSANYEEQISILEEALDKAKHSRDSNMRLLQDFRQVTLNMLQQFHSYKAQHVADVCSWHLSYRAQLAEAREENCRLREQIWNMQSHAGSAHDLMRQLRKLLAEDEARHNHSVDDVAHRQEVRFWKRMALPQIPDDDPYWSDDDDLVDPHEKLRLQLVQAELAAKAAEAAEFEAAMIREREKDRQREEEHRRGREMDRGRLENDDAEDDDVMSAPPPLAPSPMMGFGTWTGPGA
;
A
#
# COMPACT_ATOMS: atom_id res chain seq x y z
N MET A 1 87.25 68.28 29.10
CA MET A 1 86.81 69.24 30.13
C MET A 1 85.49 68.72 30.70
N ASN A 2 85.56 67.82 31.68
CA ASN A 2 85.42 68.09 33.11
C ASN A 2 84.06 68.73 33.48
N ASN A 3 83.12 67.92 33.97
CA ASN A 3 82.76 68.00 35.39
C ASN A 3 82.03 66.73 35.83
N ALA A 4 82.75 65.88 36.56
CA ALA A 4 82.17 64.94 37.51
C ALA A 4 81.92 65.71 38.81
N ASN A 5 80.71 65.67 39.35
CA ASN A 5 80.53 65.70 40.79
C ASN A 5 79.21 65.02 41.17
N GLY A 6 79.31 63.93 41.92
CA GLY A 6 78.18 63.33 42.58
C GLY A 6 77.69 64.20 43.73
N ASN A 7 76.41 64.11 44.04
CA ASN A 7 75.99 64.16 45.44
C ASN A 7 74.66 63.42 45.58
N ASN A 8 74.81 62.16 45.99
CA ASN A 8 73.75 61.35 46.58
C ASN A 8 73.48 61.91 47.99
N PRO A 9 72.26 62.32 48.37
CA PRO A 9 71.92 62.50 49.76
C PRO A 9 71.39 61.16 50.29
N ALA A 10 72.29 60.39 50.89
CA ALA A 10 71.90 59.31 51.79
C ALA A 10 71.57 59.88 53.17
N SER A 11 70.35 59.58 53.60
CA SER A 11 69.91 59.36 54.99
C SER A 11 70.05 60.48 56.03
N SER A 12 68.91 61.02 56.44
CA SER A 12 68.28 60.79 57.76
C SER A 12 67.08 61.77 57.81
N ALA A 13 65.90 61.42 58.28
CA ALA A 13 65.58 60.70 59.49
C ALA A 13 64.18 60.10 59.34
N GLY A 14 64.00 58.90 59.89
CA GLY A 14 62.69 58.29 60.05
C GLY A 14 61.81 59.14 60.96
N ALA A 15 60.90 59.89 60.34
CA ALA A 15 59.55 59.97 60.85
C ALA A 15 58.76 58.90 60.08
N VAL A 16 58.12 57.99 60.82
CA VAL A 16 57.20 57.00 60.26
C VAL A 16 56.12 57.77 59.50
N MET A 17 56.29 57.89 58.18
CA MET A 17 55.26 58.41 57.30
C MET A 17 54.11 57.40 57.33
N PRO A 18 52.86 57.82 57.61
CA PRO A 18 51.74 56.90 57.70
C PRO A 18 51.65 56.08 56.41
N ALA A 19 51.29 54.80 56.53
CA ALA A 19 51.33 53.80 55.44
C ALA A 19 50.51 54.16 54.18
N GLY A 20 49.77 55.27 54.18
CA GLY A 20 49.07 55.84 53.02
C GLY A 20 49.80 56.96 52.29
N TYR A 21 50.78 57.65 52.89
CA TYR A 21 51.35 58.88 52.30
C TYR A 21 52.15 58.62 51.02
N GLN A 22 52.85 57.49 50.93
CA GLN A 22 53.55 57.07 49.70
C GLN A 22 52.55 56.61 48.61
N ALA A 23 51.42 56.02 49.00
CA ALA A 23 50.35 55.66 48.06
C ALA A 23 49.62 56.90 47.53
N GLU A 24 49.36 57.88 48.39
CA GLU A 24 48.79 59.18 48.02
C GLU A 24 49.75 59.98 47.13
N LEU A 25 51.05 59.97 47.40
CA LEU A 25 52.04 60.61 46.51
C LEU A 25 52.10 59.94 45.15
N ASN A 26 52.14 58.61 45.08
CA ASN A 26 52.10 57.89 43.81
C ASN A 26 50.78 58.15 43.05
N TYR A 27 49.66 58.25 43.76
CA TYR A 27 48.38 58.63 43.18
C TYR A 27 48.41 60.07 42.63
N ILE A 28 48.92 61.04 43.40
CA ILE A 28 49.07 62.43 42.96
C ILE A 28 50.01 62.52 41.75
N TRP A 29 51.11 61.77 41.72
CA TRP A 29 52.01 61.73 40.56
C TRP A 29 51.33 61.13 39.33
N SER A 30 50.58 60.03 39.46
CA SER A 30 49.80 59.47 38.35
C SER A 30 48.73 60.44 37.84
N LEU A 31 48.09 61.17 38.75
CA LEU A 31 47.07 62.16 38.41
C LEU A 31 47.69 63.37 37.71
N VAL A 32 48.86 63.84 38.17
CA VAL A 32 49.61 64.92 37.52
C VAL A 32 50.12 64.50 36.16
N GLU A 33 50.58 63.26 36.02
CA GLU A 33 51.02 62.71 34.73
C GLU A 33 49.84 62.58 33.76
N GLU A 34 48.68 62.11 34.23
CA GLU A 34 47.44 62.08 33.45
C GLU A 34 46.97 63.49 33.05
N LEU A 35 46.98 64.46 33.98
CA LEU A 35 46.67 65.86 33.69
C LEU A 35 47.65 66.47 32.69
N SER A 36 48.94 66.13 32.78
CA SER A 36 49.95 66.61 31.84
C SER A 36 49.73 66.04 30.42
N LYS A 37 49.32 64.78 30.33
CA LYS A 37 48.96 64.12 29.08
C LYS A 37 47.69 64.73 28.49
N GLN A 38 46.65 64.91 29.31
CA GLN A 38 45.42 65.60 28.90
C GLN A 38 45.70 67.04 28.47
N LEU A 39 46.61 67.76 29.14
CA LEU A 39 46.99 69.12 28.76
C LEU A 39 47.74 69.14 27.43
N ALA A 40 48.65 68.18 27.19
CA ALA A 40 49.35 68.04 25.92
C ALA A 40 48.36 67.72 24.78
N ASP A 41 47.41 66.82 25.01
CA ASP A 41 46.34 66.50 24.07
C ASP A 41 45.43 67.71 23.81
N ASN A 42 45.11 68.49 24.84
CA ASN A 42 44.33 69.72 24.69
C ASN A 42 45.07 70.78 23.88
N ARG A 43 46.38 70.95 24.11
CA ARG A 43 47.21 71.86 23.29
C ARG A 43 47.21 71.44 21.82
N LYS A 44 47.38 70.14 21.56
CA LYS A 44 47.33 69.59 20.20
C LYS A 44 45.96 69.84 19.54
N LYS A 45 44.86 69.58 20.26
CA LYS A 45 43.50 69.86 19.79
C LYS A 45 43.29 71.35 19.52
N THR A 46 43.80 72.24 20.38
CA THR A 46 43.69 73.70 20.14
C THR A 46 44.49 74.14 18.93
N ASP A 47 45.68 73.60 18.70
CA ASP A 47 46.49 73.91 17.52
C ASP A 47 45.80 73.44 16.22
N GLU A 48 45.19 72.25 16.26
CA GLU A 48 44.36 71.73 15.16
C GLU A 48 43.13 72.62 14.90
N ILE A 49 42.43 73.05 15.95
CA ILE A 49 41.28 73.98 15.85
C ILE A 49 41.73 75.30 15.23
N VAL A 50 42.83 75.90 15.70
CA VAL A 50 43.36 77.17 15.16
C VAL A 50 43.79 77.02 13.71
N SER A 51 44.46 75.92 13.35
CA SER A 51 44.83 75.61 11.96
C SER A 51 43.59 75.50 11.06
N ASN A 52 42.56 74.82 11.53
CA ASN A 52 41.32 74.62 10.79
C ASN A 52 40.52 75.93 10.66
N ILE A 53 40.44 76.76 11.71
CA ILE A 53 39.86 78.11 11.65
C ILE A 53 40.63 78.98 10.64
N GLY A 54 41.96 78.89 10.62
CA GLY A 54 42.79 79.58 9.64
C GLY A 54 42.44 79.20 8.20
N LYS A 55 42.27 77.90 7.93
CA LYS A 55 41.84 77.38 6.61
C LYS A 55 40.41 77.83 6.25
N VAL A 56 39.48 77.82 7.20
CA VAL A 56 38.10 78.29 7.01
C VAL A 56 38.07 79.78 6.68
N ARG A 57 38.83 80.59 7.41
CA ARG A 57 38.95 82.03 7.17
C ARG A 57 39.60 82.33 5.82
N GLN A 58 40.60 81.54 5.41
CA GLN A 58 41.24 81.69 4.10
C GLN A 58 40.25 81.36 2.97
N ARG A 59 39.51 80.24 3.05
CA ARG A 59 38.46 79.93 2.06
C ARG A 59 37.35 80.98 2.01
N ALA A 60 36.93 81.51 3.15
CA ALA A 60 35.95 82.59 3.22
C ALA A 60 36.44 83.85 2.50
N ARG A 61 37.74 84.20 2.65
CA ARG A 61 38.38 85.28 1.88
C ARG A 61 38.43 84.98 0.38
N ASP A 62 38.84 83.78 0.00
CA ASP A 62 38.98 83.39 -1.41
C ASP A 62 37.61 83.41 -2.14
N GLN A 63 36.52 83.14 -1.42
CA GLN A 63 35.14 83.13 -1.95
C GLN A 63 34.38 84.45 -1.75
N ASN A 64 34.97 85.46 -1.07
CA ASN A 64 34.31 86.73 -0.69
C ASN A 64 32.99 86.56 0.09
N ILE A 65 32.87 85.52 0.92
CA ILE A 65 31.69 85.23 1.75
C ILE A 65 32.07 85.43 3.22
N PRO A 66 31.20 86.03 4.07
CA PRO A 66 31.48 86.11 5.50
C PRO A 66 31.61 84.71 6.11
N THR A 67 32.60 84.54 6.99
CA THR A 67 32.94 83.25 7.61
C THR A 67 31.74 82.55 8.27
N GLN A 68 30.80 83.32 8.82
CA GLN A 68 29.62 82.80 9.50
C GLN A 68 28.66 82.10 8.52
N ASP A 69 28.49 82.65 7.32
CA ASP A 69 27.60 82.08 6.30
C ASP A 69 28.22 80.82 5.67
N LEU A 70 29.55 80.75 5.57
CA LEU A 70 30.25 79.55 5.12
C LEU A 70 30.13 78.40 6.13
N ILE A 71 30.19 78.71 7.43
CA ILE A 71 29.96 77.73 8.50
C ILE A 71 28.50 77.28 8.53
N ALA A 72 27.55 78.22 8.37
CA ALA A 72 26.13 77.90 8.30
C ALA A 72 25.80 77.00 7.10
N ALA A 73 26.31 77.33 5.90
CA ALA A 73 26.11 76.51 4.70
C ALA A 73 26.73 75.11 4.83
N ALA A 74 27.90 74.99 5.47
CA ALA A 74 28.51 73.69 5.76
C ALA A 74 27.71 72.89 6.80
N ALA A 75 27.16 73.55 7.82
CA ALA A 75 26.29 72.93 8.81
C ALA A 75 24.97 72.45 8.18
N ASP A 76 24.35 73.25 7.31
CA ASP A 76 23.14 72.88 6.57
C ASP A 76 23.41 71.72 5.61
N GLY A 77 24.56 71.71 4.93
CA GLY A 77 24.98 70.58 4.09
C GLY A 77 25.20 69.29 4.89
N LEU A 78 25.80 69.39 6.08
CA LEU A 78 25.99 68.26 7.00
C LEU A 78 24.66 67.76 7.57
N ASN A 79 23.73 68.65 7.92
CA ASN A 79 22.39 68.29 8.40
C ASN A 79 21.57 67.61 7.30
N ALA A 80 21.60 68.12 6.07
CA ALA A 80 20.93 67.50 4.92
C ALA A 80 21.51 66.12 4.59
N GLN A 81 22.84 65.97 4.65
CA GLN A 81 23.49 64.67 4.49
C GLN A 81 23.12 63.71 5.63
N SER A 82 23.08 64.20 6.87
CA SER A 82 22.70 63.38 8.04
C SER A 82 21.26 62.85 7.91
N ALA A 83 20.31 63.70 7.53
CA ALA A 83 18.93 63.29 7.26
C ALA A 83 18.83 62.27 6.11
N ASN A 84 19.63 62.44 5.06
CA ASN A 84 19.68 61.49 3.94
C ASN A 84 20.25 60.13 4.38
N TYR A 85 21.29 60.12 5.23
CA TYR A 85 21.83 58.89 5.79
C TYR A 85 20.83 58.18 6.71
N GLU A 86 20.08 58.92 7.52
CA GLU A 86 19.01 58.35 8.36
C GLU A 86 17.91 57.68 7.50
N GLU A 87 17.50 58.32 6.40
CA GLU A 87 16.54 57.74 5.46
C GLU A 87 17.09 56.45 4.81
N GLN A 88 18.34 56.46 4.35
CA GLN A 88 18.98 55.27 3.78
C GLN A 88 19.11 54.14 4.79
N ILE A 89 19.48 54.45 6.04
CA ILE A 89 19.56 53.46 7.13
C ILE A 89 18.18 52.83 7.35
N SER A 90 17.11 53.63 7.43
CA SER A 90 15.74 53.15 7.59
C SER A 90 15.32 52.19 6.46
N ILE A 91 15.58 52.56 5.20
CA ILE A 91 15.26 51.71 4.03
C ILE A 91 16.06 50.40 4.07
N LEU A 92 17.34 50.47 4.43
CA LEU A 92 18.20 49.29 4.52
C LEU A 92 17.78 48.36 5.66
N GLU A 93 17.37 48.90 6.80
CA GLU A 93 16.82 48.13 7.92
C GLU A 93 15.52 47.43 7.54
N GLU A 94 14.58 48.14 6.89
CA GLU A 94 13.33 47.54 6.41
C GLU A 94 13.57 46.44 5.36
N ALA A 95 14.47 46.68 4.41
CA ALA A 95 14.85 45.69 3.40
C ALA A 95 15.49 44.45 4.02
N LEU A 96 16.32 44.65 5.05
CA LEU A 96 16.98 43.58 5.78
C LEU A 96 15.98 42.74 6.58
N ASP A 97 14.98 43.35 7.21
CA ASP A 97 13.93 42.61 7.91
C ASP A 97 13.01 41.84 6.95
N LYS A 98 12.66 42.44 5.81
CA LYS A 98 11.95 41.73 4.72
C LYS A 98 12.76 40.53 4.21
N ALA A 99 14.06 40.70 4.00
CA ALA A 99 14.94 39.63 3.55
C ALA A 99 15.06 38.51 4.58
N LYS A 100 15.17 38.83 5.87
CA LYS A 100 15.15 37.84 6.96
C LYS A 100 13.82 37.07 7.00
N HIS A 101 12.70 37.77 6.90
CA HIS A 101 11.38 37.13 6.91
C HIS A 101 11.21 36.18 5.71
N SER A 102 11.61 36.61 4.52
CA SER A 102 11.61 35.78 3.31
C SER A 102 12.51 34.55 3.46
N ARG A 103 13.73 34.73 4.00
CA ARG A 103 14.65 33.63 4.30
C ARG A 103 14.01 32.62 5.25
N ASP A 104 13.41 33.08 6.34
CA ASP A 104 12.82 32.19 7.34
C ASP A 104 11.58 31.45 6.80
N SER A 105 10.78 32.10 5.95
CA SER A 105 9.67 31.45 5.23
C SER A 105 10.17 30.36 4.29
N ASN A 106 11.21 30.65 3.50
CA ASN A 106 11.81 29.66 2.59
C ASN A 106 12.43 28.48 3.35
N MET A 107 13.06 28.74 4.50
CA MET A 107 13.58 27.69 5.36
C MET A 107 12.49 26.77 5.91
N ARG A 108 11.32 27.32 6.29
CA ARG A 108 10.17 26.52 6.71
C ARG A 108 9.65 25.64 5.57
N LEU A 109 9.49 26.20 4.38
CA LEU A 109 9.05 25.43 3.20
C LEU A 109 10.00 24.26 2.89
N LEU A 110 11.30 24.46 3.01
CA LEU A 110 12.30 23.40 2.83
C LEU A 110 12.19 22.31 3.92
N GLN A 111 11.89 22.69 5.16
CA GLN A 111 11.65 21.72 6.24
C GLN A 111 10.39 20.89 5.98
N ASP A 112 9.31 21.52 5.52
CA ASP A 112 8.06 20.83 5.18
C ASP A 112 8.26 19.87 4.01
N PHE A 113 8.93 20.32 2.94
CA PHE A 113 9.28 19.46 1.80
C PHE A 113 10.13 18.27 2.22
N ARG A 114 11.12 18.48 3.09
CA ARG A 114 11.93 17.41 3.67
C ARG A 114 11.05 16.42 4.44
N GLN A 115 10.12 16.89 5.26
CA GLN A 115 9.27 16.01 6.04
C GLN A 115 8.34 15.18 5.16
N VAL A 116 7.72 15.80 4.15
CA VAL A 116 6.83 15.10 3.20
C VAL A 116 7.59 14.04 2.42
N THR A 117 8.77 14.37 1.88
CA THR A 117 9.60 13.43 1.12
C THR A 117 10.09 12.26 1.98
N LEU A 118 10.46 12.51 3.25
CA LEU A 118 10.81 11.45 4.19
C LEU A 118 9.63 10.52 4.49
N ASN A 119 8.44 11.09 4.73
CA ASN A 119 7.23 10.31 4.97
C ASN A 119 6.86 9.46 3.74
N MET A 120 6.93 10.05 2.55
CA MET A 120 6.66 9.35 1.28
C MET A 120 7.65 8.20 1.08
N LEU A 121 8.93 8.41 1.38
CA LEU A 121 9.95 7.36 1.30
C LEU A 121 9.68 6.21 2.28
N GLN A 122 9.29 6.52 3.52
CA GLN A 122 8.92 5.50 4.52
C GLN A 122 7.70 4.70 4.08
N GLN A 123 6.68 5.36 3.51
CA GLN A 123 5.50 4.70 2.97
C GLN A 123 5.87 3.79 1.79
N PHE A 124 6.75 4.23 0.88
CA PHE A 124 7.20 3.38 -0.23
C PHE A 124 7.98 2.16 0.22
N HIS A 125 8.86 2.29 1.22
CA HIS A 125 9.56 1.14 1.78
C HIS A 125 8.60 0.15 2.42
N SER A 126 7.64 0.65 3.20
CA SER A 126 6.63 -0.19 3.87
C SER A 126 5.74 -0.90 2.85
N TYR A 127 5.25 -0.17 1.86
CA TYR A 127 4.45 -0.70 0.76
C TYR A 127 5.20 -1.79 -0.02
N LYS A 128 6.45 -1.52 -0.41
CA LYS A 128 7.26 -2.50 -1.16
C LYS A 128 7.48 -3.78 -0.35
N ALA A 129 7.78 -3.65 0.94
CA ALA A 129 7.98 -4.80 1.81
C ALA A 129 6.71 -5.64 1.95
N GLN A 130 5.57 -5.00 2.20
CA GLN A 130 4.26 -5.65 2.30
C GLN A 130 3.86 -6.31 0.98
N HIS A 131 3.96 -5.60 -0.14
CA HIS A 131 3.62 -6.11 -1.47
C HIS A 131 4.45 -7.35 -1.83
N VAL A 132 5.76 -7.36 -1.56
CA VAL A 132 6.60 -8.54 -1.81
C VAL A 132 6.17 -9.71 -0.92
N ALA A 133 5.88 -9.46 0.37
CA ALA A 133 5.40 -10.50 1.27
C ALA A 133 4.06 -11.08 0.81
N ASP A 134 3.12 -10.24 0.38
CA ASP A 134 1.80 -10.65 -0.11
C ASP A 134 1.92 -11.48 -1.38
N VAL A 135 2.70 -11.03 -2.37
CA VAL A 135 2.93 -11.78 -3.62
C VAL A 135 3.61 -13.13 -3.33
N CYS A 136 4.59 -13.17 -2.43
CA CYS A 136 5.21 -14.42 -2.01
C CYS A 136 4.20 -15.35 -1.32
N SER A 137 3.34 -14.82 -0.45
CA SER A 137 2.29 -15.60 0.23
C SER A 137 1.29 -16.20 -0.77
N TRP A 138 0.91 -15.46 -1.81
CA TRP A 138 0.03 -15.93 -2.88
C TRP A 138 0.70 -17.02 -3.72
N HIS A 139 1.97 -16.87 -4.06
CA HIS A 139 2.68 -17.92 -4.77
C HIS A 139 2.84 -19.19 -3.92
N LEU A 140 3.08 -19.06 -2.63
CA LEU A 140 3.15 -20.21 -1.72
C LEU A 140 1.79 -20.91 -1.59
N SER A 141 0.70 -20.16 -1.39
CA SER A 141 -0.65 -20.73 -1.27
C SER A 141 -1.09 -21.39 -2.56
N TYR A 142 -0.85 -20.77 -3.73
CA TYR A 142 -1.17 -21.38 -5.02
C TYR A 142 -0.36 -22.65 -5.29
N ARG A 143 0.93 -22.67 -4.92
CA ARG A 143 1.76 -23.88 -5.03
C ARG A 143 1.27 -24.99 -4.11
N ALA A 144 0.80 -24.66 -2.91
CA ALA A 144 0.22 -25.62 -1.97
C ALA A 144 -1.08 -26.22 -2.54
N GLN A 145 -2.00 -25.39 -3.05
CA GLN A 145 -3.23 -25.86 -3.71
C GLN A 145 -2.93 -26.76 -4.91
N LEU A 146 -1.90 -26.43 -5.70
CA LEU A 146 -1.50 -27.25 -6.85
C LEU A 146 -0.83 -28.56 -6.44
N ALA A 147 -0.22 -28.62 -5.25
CA ALA A 147 0.31 -29.86 -4.69
C ALA A 147 -0.82 -30.74 -4.16
N GLU A 148 -1.76 -30.16 -3.41
CA GLU A 148 -2.95 -30.84 -2.89
C GLU A 148 -3.81 -31.44 -4.02
N ALA A 149 -4.08 -30.66 -5.07
CA ALA A 149 -4.84 -31.17 -6.22
C ALA A 149 -4.12 -32.33 -6.95
N ARG A 150 -2.78 -32.32 -6.99
CA ARG A 150 -2.01 -33.45 -7.55
C ARG A 150 -2.07 -34.68 -6.66
N GLU A 151 -1.95 -34.48 -5.36
CA GLU A 151 -2.05 -35.56 -4.37
C GLU A 151 -3.45 -36.20 -4.40
N GLU A 152 -4.51 -35.39 -4.45
CA GLU A 152 -5.88 -35.88 -4.60
C GLU A 152 -6.07 -36.63 -5.92
N ASN A 153 -5.51 -36.13 -7.04
CA ASN A 153 -5.58 -36.84 -8.31
C ASN A 153 -4.87 -38.20 -8.27
N CYS A 154 -3.69 -38.26 -7.63
CA CYS A 154 -2.97 -39.52 -7.41
C CYS A 154 -3.79 -40.49 -6.55
N ARG A 155 -4.38 -40.01 -5.45
CA ARG A 155 -5.24 -40.80 -4.56
C ARG A 155 -6.47 -41.35 -5.27
N LEU A 156 -7.16 -40.53 -6.06
CA LEU A 156 -8.32 -40.96 -6.84
C LEU A 156 -7.95 -42.00 -7.89
N ARG A 157 -6.80 -41.84 -8.56
CA ARG A 157 -6.29 -42.87 -9.47
C ARG A 157 -6.02 -44.17 -8.72
N GLU A 158 -5.29 -44.13 -7.61
CA GLU A 158 -5.02 -45.31 -6.80
C GLU A 158 -6.32 -46.02 -6.37
N GLN A 159 -7.34 -45.27 -5.94
CA GLN A 159 -8.65 -45.82 -5.61
C GLN A 159 -9.31 -46.53 -6.80
N ILE A 160 -9.28 -45.92 -7.99
CA ILE A 160 -9.82 -46.54 -9.21
C ILE A 160 -9.05 -47.82 -9.56
N TRP A 161 -7.72 -47.79 -9.47
CA TRP A 161 -6.87 -48.95 -9.72
C TRP A 161 -7.18 -50.09 -8.74
N ASN A 162 -7.33 -49.79 -7.45
CA ASN A 162 -7.72 -50.76 -6.43
C ASN A 162 -9.11 -51.35 -6.71
N MET A 163 -10.09 -50.51 -7.06
CA MET A 163 -11.44 -50.96 -7.42
C MET A 163 -11.43 -51.85 -8.67
N GLN A 164 -10.69 -51.48 -9.71
CA GLN A 164 -10.55 -52.27 -10.94
C GLN A 164 -9.85 -53.60 -10.67
N SER A 165 -8.81 -53.61 -9.84
CA SER A 165 -8.12 -54.82 -9.41
C SER A 165 -9.04 -55.75 -8.63
N HIS A 166 -9.81 -55.22 -7.66
CA HIS A 166 -10.79 -56.00 -6.91
C HIS A 166 -11.92 -56.54 -7.80
N ALA A 167 -12.44 -55.73 -8.73
CA ALA A 167 -13.43 -56.18 -9.70
C ALA A 167 -12.88 -57.29 -10.61
N GLY A 168 -11.65 -57.14 -11.11
CA GLY A 168 -10.96 -58.17 -11.89
C GLY A 168 -10.81 -59.48 -11.13
N SER A 169 -10.34 -59.42 -9.88
CA SER A 169 -10.22 -60.61 -9.01
C SER A 169 -11.58 -61.26 -8.74
N ALA A 170 -12.64 -60.47 -8.56
CA ALA A 170 -13.99 -61.00 -8.37
C ALA A 170 -14.52 -61.67 -9.64
N HIS A 171 -14.29 -61.08 -10.82
CA HIS A 171 -14.64 -61.68 -12.11
C HIS A 171 -13.90 -62.99 -12.36
N ASP A 172 -12.61 -63.05 -12.05
CA ASP A 172 -11.82 -64.28 -12.16
C ASP A 172 -12.36 -65.36 -11.22
N LEU A 173 -12.71 -65.00 -9.97
CA LEU A 173 -13.35 -65.92 -9.03
C LEU A 173 -14.71 -66.42 -9.57
N MET A 174 -15.57 -65.54 -10.09
CA MET A 174 -16.85 -65.96 -10.70
C MET A 174 -16.64 -66.86 -11.91
N ARG A 175 -15.61 -66.62 -12.73
CA ARG A 175 -15.28 -67.47 -13.87
C ARG A 175 -14.77 -68.83 -13.41
N GLN A 176 -13.95 -68.89 -12.38
CA GLN A 176 -13.51 -70.14 -11.76
C GLN A 176 -14.70 -70.90 -11.17
N LEU A 177 -15.59 -70.24 -10.43
CA LEU A 177 -16.82 -70.83 -9.92
C LEU A 177 -17.68 -71.39 -11.06
N ARG A 178 -17.90 -70.64 -12.14
CA ARG A 178 -18.66 -71.12 -13.30
C ARG A 178 -18.03 -72.36 -13.94
N LYS A 179 -16.71 -72.40 -14.06
CA LYS A 179 -15.99 -73.58 -14.55
C LYS A 179 -16.20 -74.77 -13.63
N LEU A 180 -15.99 -74.60 -12.32
CA LEU A 180 -16.19 -75.66 -11.33
C LEU A 180 -17.64 -76.17 -11.33
N LEU A 181 -18.62 -75.29 -11.50
CA LEU A 181 -20.03 -75.68 -11.63
C LEU A 181 -20.33 -76.46 -12.91
N ALA A 182 -19.71 -76.08 -14.03
CA ALA A 182 -19.88 -76.76 -15.31
C ALA A 182 -19.16 -78.12 -15.35
N GLU A 183 -18.02 -78.23 -14.66
CA GLU A 183 -17.23 -79.45 -14.53
C GLU A 183 -17.83 -80.43 -13.49
N ASP A 184 -18.78 -79.99 -12.66
CA ASP A 184 -19.46 -80.83 -11.67
C ASP A 184 -20.52 -81.73 -12.34
N GLU A 185 -20.04 -82.88 -12.82
CA GLU A 185 -20.83 -83.89 -13.53
C GLU A 185 -22.05 -84.36 -12.71
N ALA A 186 -21.95 -84.42 -11.38
CA ALA A 186 -23.05 -84.82 -10.52
C ALA A 186 -24.22 -83.82 -10.57
N ARG A 187 -23.93 -82.52 -10.62
CA ARG A 187 -24.96 -81.48 -10.79
C ARG A 187 -25.55 -81.47 -12.18
N HIS A 188 -24.72 -81.65 -13.20
CA HIS A 188 -25.21 -81.75 -14.58
C HIS A 188 -26.17 -82.94 -14.74
N ASN A 189 -25.76 -84.12 -14.26
CA ASN A 189 -26.59 -85.33 -14.29
C ASN A 189 -27.90 -85.12 -13.52
N HIS A 190 -27.84 -84.53 -12.31
CA HIS A 190 -29.05 -84.23 -11.56
C HIS A 190 -30.00 -83.28 -12.30
N SER A 191 -29.48 -82.24 -12.97
CA SER A 191 -30.31 -81.34 -13.79
C SER A 191 -30.92 -82.05 -15.01
N VAL A 192 -30.19 -82.99 -15.63
CA VAL A 192 -30.69 -83.79 -16.74
C VAL A 192 -31.78 -84.75 -16.26
N ASP A 193 -31.55 -85.41 -15.12
CA ASP A 193 -32.52 -86.31 -14.48
C ASP A 193 -33.79 -85.55 -14.07
N ASP A 194 -33.67 -84.36 -13.50
CA ASP A 194 -34.82 -83.51 -13.15
C ASP A 194 -35.65 -83.13 -14.39
N VAL A 195 -34.98 -82.78 -15.50
CA VAL A 195 -35.66 -82.48 -16.76
C VAL A 195 -36.31 -83.75 -17.33
N ALA A 196 -35.62 -84.89 -17.29
CA ALA A 196 -36.14 -86.17 -17.73
C ALA A 196 -37.38 -86.58 -16.91
N HIS A 197 -37.32 -86.51 -15.58
CA HIS A 197 -38.45 -86.78 -14.69
C HIS A 197 -39.62 -85.84 -14.95
N ARG A 198 -39.37 -84.54 -15.19
CA ARG A 198 -40.44 -83.60 -15.58
C ARG A 198 -41.07 -83.99 -16.92
N GLN A 199 -40.27 -84.42 -17.91
CA GLN A 199 -40.78 -84.91 -19.18
C GLN A 199 -41.56 -86.22 -19.05
N GLU A 200 -41.12 -87.14 -18.19
CA GLU A 200 -41.83 -88.37 -17.87
C GLU A 200 -43.18 -88.05 -17.23
N VAL A 201 -43.22 -87.16 -16.24
CA VAL A 201 -44.47 -86.70 -15.61
C VAL A 201 -45.40 -86.07 -16.66
N ARG A 202 -44.88 -85.23 -17.56
CA ARG A 202 -45.66 -84.65 -18.68
C ARG A 202 -46.16 -85.73 -19.65
N PHE A 203 -45.32 -86.70 -20.00
CA PHE A 203 -45.68 -87.83 -20.86
C PHE A 203 -46.81 -88.66 -20.25
N TRP A 204 -46.67 -89.04 -18.98
CA TRP A 204 -47.70 -89.78 -18.26
C TRP A 204 -48.98 -88.96 -18.07
N LYS A 205 -48.89 -87.64 -17.86
CA LYS A 205 -50.06 -86.74 -17.81
C LYS A 205 -50.80 -86.73 -19.16
N ARG A 206 -50.09 -86.60 -20.28
CA ARG A 206 -50.69 -86.68 -21.63
C ARG A 206 -51.38 -88.02 -21.89
N MET A 207 -50.78 -89.11 -21.43
CA MET A 207 -51.37 -90.45 -21.53
C MET A 207 -52.59 -90.62 -20.62
N ALA A 208 -52.60 -90.03 -19.43
CA ALA A 208 -53.66 -90.18 -18.45
C ALA A 208 -54.83 -89.18 -18.64
N LEU A 209 -54.60 -88.01 -19.22
CA LEU A 209 -55.56 -86.90 -19.29
C LEU A 209 -55.59 -86.22 -20.69
N PRO A 210 -56.14 -86.88 -21.73
CA PRO A 210 -56.06 -86.39 -23.12
C PRO A 210 -56.97 -85.19 -23.44
N GLN A 211 -57.88 -84.82 -22.54
CA GLN A 211 -58.86 -83.74 -22.78
C GLN A 211 -58.46 -82.38 -22.18
N ILE A 212 -57.34 -82.32 -21.44
CA ILE A 212 -56.81 -81.07 -20.91
C ILE A 212 -55.88 -80.46 -21.95
N PRO A 213 -56.08 -79.19 -22.36
CA PRO A 213 -55.20 -78.53 -23.32
C PRO A 213 -53.79 -78.34 -22.74
N ASP A 214 -52.77 -78.37 -23.61
CA ASP A 214 -51.35 -78.36 -23.24
C ASP A 214 -50.88 -77.03 -22.59
N ASP A 215 -51.64 -75.94 -22.76
CA ASP A 215 -51.38 -74.62 -22.16
C ASP A 215 -51.98 -74.49 -20.75
N ASP A 216 -51.41 -75.22 -19.78
CA ASP A 216 -51.75 -75.11 -18.36
C ASP A 216 -50.80 -74.09 -17.66
N PRO A 217 -51.28 -72.92 -17.18
CA PRO A 217 -50.45 -71.88 -16.56
C PRO A 217 -49.69 -72.32 -15.30
N TYR A 218 -50.05 -73.45 -14.71
CA TYR A 218 -49.36 -73.98 -13.53
C TYR A 218 -48.16 -74.88 -13.90
N TRP A 219 -48.01 -75.24 -15.19
CA TRP A 219 -47.00 -76.21 -15.66
C TRP A 219 -46.37 -75.86 -17.03
N SER A 220 -46.78 -74.76 -17.66
CA SER A 220 -46.27 -74.26 -18.95
C SER A 220 -44.84 -73.72 -18.84
N ASP A 221 -44.11 -73.79 -19.95
CA ASP A 221 -42.65 -73.62 -20.13
C ASP A 221 -41.98 -72.31 -19.64
N ASP A 222 -42.70 -71.34 -19.10
CA ASP A 222 -42.18 -69.98 -18.88
C ASP A 222 -42.04 -69.61 -17.39
N ASP A 223 -40.95 -70.06 -16.76
CA ASP A 223 -40.41 -69.40 -15.55
C ASP A 223 -39.69 -68.06 -15.89
N ASP A 224 -39.66 -67.65 -17.16
CA ASP A 224 -39.10 -66.38 -17.67
C ASP A 224 -40.13 -65.23 -17.74
N LEU A 225 -41.33 -65.40 -17.20
CA LEU A 225 -42.28 -64.30 -17.01
C LEU A 225 -41.72 -63.30 -16.00
N VAL A 226 -41.12 -62.21 -16.51
CA VAL A 226 -40.83 -61.01 -15.70
C VAL A 226 -42.08 -60.69 -14.89
N ASP A 227 -41.93 -60.76 -13.56
CA ASP A 227 -43.02 -60.51 -12.61
C ASP A 227 -43.82 -59.29 -13.08
N PRO A 228 -45.16 -59.42 -13.25
CA PRO A 228 -46.02 -58.30 -13.61
C PRO A 228 -45.74 -57.03 -12.79
N HIS A 229 -45.30 -57.19 -11.54
CA HIS A 229 -44.91 -56.10 -10.65
C HIS A 229 -43.61 -55.39 -11.06
N GLU A 230 -42.58 -56.13 -11.50
CA GLU A 230 -41.31 -55.53 -11.95
C GLU A 230 -41.49 -54.78 -13.28
N LYS A 231 -42.41 -55.23 -14.14
CA LYS A 231 -42.78 -54.52 -15.37
C LYS A 231 -43.39 -53.14 -15.08
N LEU A 232 -44.23 -53.03 -14.05
CA LEU A 232 -44.79 -51.76 -13.60
C LEU A 232 -43.71 -50.84 -13.01
N ARG A 233 -42.80 -51.40 -12.20
CA ARG A 233 -41.67 -50.64 -11.63
C ARG A 233 -40.79 -50.02 -12.71
N LEU A 234 -40.48 -50.79 -13.77
CA LEU A 234 -39.67 -50.31 -14.88
C LEU A 234 -40.35 -49.17 -15.68
N GLN A 235 -41.67 -49.24 -15.86
CA GLN A 235 -42.43 -48.16 -16.49
C GLN A 235 -42.40 -46.87 -15.67
N LEU A 236 -42.51 -46.97 -14.34
CA LEU A 236 -42.41 -45.82 -13.44
C LEU A 236 -41.03 -45.17 -13.50
N VAL A 237 -39.96 -45.98 -13.46
CA VAL A 237 -38.57 -45.48 -13.57
C VAL A 237 -38.33 -44.79 -14.92
N GLN A 238 -38.87 -45.34 -16.02
CA GLN A 238 -38.78 -44.69 -17.33
C GLN A 238 -39.52 -43.35 -17.38
N ALA A 239 -40.69 -43.25 -16.75
CA ALA A 239 -41.45 -42.01 -16.67
C ALA A 239 -40.72 -40.93 -15.84
N GLU A 240 -40.10 -41.31 -14.71
CA GLU A 240 -39.30 -40.38 -13.89
C GLU A 240 -38.06 -39.86 -14.63
N LEU A 241 -37.37 -40.72 -15.38
CA LEU A 241 -36.23 -40.30 -16.19
C LEU A 241 -36.64 -39.34 -17.31
N ALA A 242 -37.78 -39.59 -17.95
CA ALA A 242 -38.33 -38.69 -18.97
C ALA A 242 -38.72 -37.32 -18.38
N ALA A 243 -39.31 -37.28 -17.18
CA ALA A 243 -39.66 -36.04 -16.49
C ALA A 243 -38.41 -35.22 -16.14
N LYS A 244 -37.37 -35.86 -15.58
CA LYS A 244 -36.10 -35.19 -15.26
C LYS A 244 -35.39 -34.65 -16.51
N ALA A 245 -35.48 -35.37 -17.64
CA ALA A 245 -34.93 -34.89 -18.90
C ALA A 245 -35.70 -33.67 -19.45
N ALA A 246 -37.02 -33.62 -19.28
CA ALA A 246 -37.83 -32.46 -19.67
C ALA A 246 -37.52 -31.22 -18.82
N GLU A 247 -37.40 -31.37 -17.49
CA GLU A 247 -37.02 -30.27 -16.58
C GLU A 247 -35.64 -29.70 -16.91
N ALA A 248 -34.66 -30.56 -17.24
CA ALA A 248 -33.32 -30.12 -17.64
C ALA A 248 -33.35 -29.31 -18.95
N ALA A 249 -34.17 -29.72 -19.92
CA ALA A 249 -34.33 -29.01 -21.19
C ALA A 249 -35.03 -27.65 -21.02
N GLU A 250 -36.01 -27.55 -20.11
CA GLU A 250 -36.68 -26.28 -19.80
C GLU A 250 -35.74 -25.28 -19.11
N PHE A 251 -34.89 -25.77 -18.19
CA PHE A 251 -33.87 -24.94 -17.54
C PHE A 251 -32.84 -24.40 -18.55
N GLU A 252 -32.38 -25.23 -19.48
CA GLU A 252 -31.47 -24.82 -20.54
C GLU A 252 -32.11 -23.77 -21.47
N ALA A 253 -33.38 -23.96 -21.85
CA ALA A 253 -34.13 -23.00 -22.65
C ALA A 253 -34.35 -21.65 -21.92
N ALA A 254 -34.56 -21.67 -20.60
CA ALA A 254 -34.69 -20.46 -19.80
C ALA A 254 -33.38 -19.65 -19.75
N MET A 255 -32.24 -20.33 -19.60
CA MET A 255 -30.92 -19.68 -19.60
C MET A 255 -30.60 -19.03 -20.96
N ILE A 256 -30.99 -19.67 -22.06
CA ILE A 256 -30.82 -19.11 -23.42
C ILE A 256 -31.68 -17.84 -23.60
N ARG A 257 -32.95 -17.87 -23.17
CA ARG A 257 -33.85 -16.70 -23.23
C ARG A 257 -33.35 -15.54 -22.40
N GLU A 258 -32.75 -15.79 -21.24
CA GLU A 258 -32.18 -14.75 -20.38
C GLU A 258 -30.96 -14.09 -21.04
N ARG A 259 -30.06 -14.89 -21.61
CA ARG A 259 -28.91 -14.39 -22.39
C ARG A 259 -29.32 -13.56 -23.61
N GLU A 260 -30.43 -13.90 -24.26
CA GLU A 260 -30.96 -13.11 -25.38
C GLU A 260 -31.54 -11.76 -24.93
N LYS A 261 -32.21 -11.72 -23.77
CA LYS A 261 -32.73 -10.47 -23.18
C LYS A 261 -31.59 -9.53 -22.80
N ASP A 262 -30.51 -10.05 -22.24
CA ASP A 262 -29.35 -9.23 -21.88
C ASP A 262 -28.66 -8.64 -23.11
N ARG A 263 -28.54 -9.41 -24.20
CA ARG A 263 -28.05 -8.87 -25.49
C ARG A 263 -28.95 -7.76 -26.03
N GLN A 264 -30.28 -7.92 -25.96
CA GLN A 264 -31.21 -6.88 -26.41
C GLN A 264 -31.09 -5.60 -25.59
N ARG A 265 -30.95 -5.72 -24.26
CA ARG A 265 -30.71 -4.56 -23.37
C ARG A 265 -29.39 -3.84 -23.69
N GLU A 266 -28.33 -4.57 -23.99
CA GLU A 266 -27.05 -4.00 -24.41
C GLU A 266 -27.15 -3.26 -25.75
N GLU A 267 -27.88 -3.80 -26.71
CA GLU A 267 -28.10 -3.17 -28.02
C GLU A 267 -28.95 -1.89 -27.92
N GLU A 268 -29.98 -1.88 -27.07
CA GLU A 268 -30.77 -0.69 -26.76
C GLU A 268 -29.92 0.39 -26.07
N HIS A 269 -29.08 0.00 -25.10
CA HIS A 269 -28.14 0.92 -24.44
C HIS A 269 -27.09 1.50 -25.39
N ARG A 270 -26.68 0.75 -26.42
CA ARG A 270 -25.75 1.22 -27.46
C ARG A 270 -26.44 2.22 -28.40
N ARG A 271 -27.67 1.92 -28.86
CA ARG A 271 -28.46 2.84 -29.70
C ARG A 271 -28.82 4.14 -28.97
N GLY A 272 -29.12 4.08 -27.67
CA GLY A 272 -29.36 5.27 -26.85
C GLY A 272 -28.15 6.20 -26.78
N ARG A 273 -26.94 5.65 -26.69
CA ARG A 273 -25.69 6.43 -26.69
C ARG A 273 -25.32 7.03 -28.06
N GLU A 274 -25.69 6.37 -29.15
CA GLU A 274 -25.48 6.92 -30.50
C GLU A 274 -26.40 8.11 -30.81
N MET A 275 -27.63 8.09 -30.30
CA MET A 275 -28.58 9.20 -30.49
C MET A 275 -28.23 10.45 -29.65
N ASP A 276 -27.62 10.26 -28.48
CA ASP A 276 -27.22 11.37 -27.59
C ASP A 276 -25.93 12.06 -28.06
N ARG A 277 -25.09 11.36 -28.84
CA ARG A 277 -23.86 11.92 -29.44
C ARG A 277 -24.12 12.89 -30.59
N GLY A 278 -25.30 12.83 -31.22
CA GLY A 278 -25.68 13.71 -32.34
C GLY A 278 -26.22 15.09 -31.93
N ARG A 279 -26.31 15.39 -30.62
CA ARG A 279 -26.94 16.63 -30.11
C ARG A 279 -25.98 17.57 -29.38
N LEU A 280 -24.69 17.23 -29.30
CA LEU A 280 -23.65 17.96 -28.56
C LEU A 280 -22.44 18.28 -29.45
N GLU A 281 -22.67 18.70 -30.70
CA GLU A 281 -21.66 19.38 -31.51
C GLU A 281 -22.06 20.86 -31.63
N ASN A 282 -21.76 21.62 -30.58
CA ASN A 282 -21.50 23.06 -30.54
C ASN A 282 -21.47 23.44 -29.05
N ASP A 283 -20.31 23.30 -28.43
CA ASP A 283 -19.74 24.32 -27.55
C ASP A 283 -18.38 23.83 -27.07
N ASP A 284 -17.44 24.78 -27.11
CA ASP A 284 -16.01 24.62 -27.00
C ASP A 284 -15.52 24.23 -25.60
N ALA A 285 -14.29 23.72 -25.64
CA ALA A 285 -13.21 23.93 -24.68
C ALA A 285 -13.17 23.10 -23.38
N GLU A 286 -12.11 22.29 -23.35
CA GLU A 286 -11.15 22.16 -22.25
C GLU A 286 -11.72 21.78 -20.89
N ASP A 287 -11.60 20.50 -20.54
CA ASP A 287 -11.31 20.11 -19.16
C ASP A 287 -10.50 18.82 -19.11
N ASP A 288 -9.51 18.87 -18.23
CA ASP A 288 -8.37 17.99 -18.10
C ASP A 288 -8.72 16.55 -17.68
N ASP A 289 -7.85 15.68 -18.16
CA ASP A 289 -7.69 14.26 -17.89
C ASP A 289 -7.54 13.99 -16.37
N VAL A 290 -8.63 13.60 -15.70
CA VAL A 290 -8.57 12.95 -14.37
C VAL A 290 -9.03 11.50 -14.54
N MET A 291 -8.07 10.63 -14.81
CA MET A 291 -8.21 9.17 -14.71
C MET A 291 -8.68 8.79 -13.30
N SER A 292 -10.00 8.64 -13.12
CA SER A 292 -10.57 7.99 -11.94
C SER A 292 -10.24 6.50 -11.99
N ALA A 293 -9.40 6.07 -11.05
CA ALA A 293 -9.14 4.66 -10.80
C ALA A 293 -10.45 3.90 -10.49
N PRO A 294 -10.58 2.63 -10.92
CA PRO A 294 -11.77 1.83 -10.63
C PRO A 294 -11.96 1.64 -9.12
N PRO A 295 -13.21 1.57 -8.63
CA PRO A 295 -13.49 1.41 -7.21
C PRO A 295 -12.92 0.07 -6.68
N PRO A 296 -12.45 0.04 -5.42
CA PRO A 296 -11.96 -1.21 -4.83
C PRO A 296 -13.09 -2.22 -4.73
N LEU A 297 -12.82 -3.44 -5.23
CA LEU A 297 -13.68 -4.61 -5.07
C LEU A 297 -13.94 -4.85 -3.57
N ALA A 298 -15.22 -4.96 -3.21
CA ALA A 298 -15.64 -5.30 -1.87
C ALA A 298 -15.06 -6.68 -1.47
N PRO A 299 -14.57 -6.85 -0.22
CA PRO A 299 -14.10 -8.14 0.24
C PRO A 299 -15.25 -9.15 0.24
N SER A 300 -15.05 -10.28 -0.45
CA SER A 300 -15.95 -11.42 -0.40
C SER A 300 -16.15 -11.88 1.05
N PRO A 301 -17.37 -12.31 1.44
CA PRO A 301 -17.60 -12.81 2.79
C PRO A 301 -16.76 -14.06 3.02
N MET A 302 -15.83 -13.95 3.96
CA MET A 302 -15.09 -15.09 4.51
C MET A 302 -16.11 -16.14 4.97
N MET A 303 -16.11 -17.32 4.34
CA MET A 303 -16.82 -18.47 4.88
C MET A 303 -16.35 -18.68 6.32
N GLY A 304 -17.32 -18.73 7.24
CA GLY A 304 -17.07 -18.87 8.67
C GLY A 304 -16.21 -20.08 8.97
N PHE A 305 -15.05 -19.84 9.56
CA PHE A 305 -14.28 -20.86 10.25
C PHE A 305 -15.16 -21.42 11.38
N GLY A 306 -15.48 -22.71 11.27
CA GLY A 306 -16.16 -23.46 12.31
C GLY A 306 -15.39 -23.38 13.62
N THR A 307 -16.11 -23.11 14.70
CA THR A 307 -15.61 -23.22 16.06
C THR A 307 -15.22 -24.67 16.33
N TRP A 308 -13.92 -24.94 16.33
CA TRP A 308 -13.35 -26.19 16.82
C TRP A 308 -13.42 -26.16 18.34
N THR A 309 -14.46 -26.78 18.91
CA THR A 309 -14.53 -27.08 20.35
C THR A 309 -13.56 -28.22 20.63
N GLY A 310 -12.44 -27.90 21.27
CA GLY A 310 -11.48 -28.89 21.75
C GLY A 310 -12.10 -29.82 22.82
N PRO A 311 -11.59 -31.06 22.95
CA PRO A 311 -12.09 -32.01 23.93
C PRO A 311 -11.52 -31.67 25.32
N GLY A 312 -12.40 -31.40 26.27
CA GLY A 312 -12.09 -31.40 27.69
C GLY A 312 -12.55 -32.72 28.31
N ALA A 313 -11.63 -33.35 29.07
CA ALA A 313 -11.80 -34.28 30.18
C ALA A 313 -12.86 -35.39 30.08
#